data_AF-A0A429AVI5-F1
#
_entry.id   AF-A0A429AVI5-F1
#
_cell.length_a   1.000
_cell.length_b   1.000
_cell.length_c   1.000
_cell.angle_alpha   90.00
_cell.angle_beta   90.00
_cell.angle_gamma   90.00
#
_symmetry.space_group_name_H-M   'P 1'
#
loop_
_entity.id
_entity.type
_entity.pdbx_description
1 polymer ?
#
loop_
_entity_poly.entity_id
_entity_poly.type
_entity_poly.pdbx_seq_one_letter_code
_entity_poly.pdbx_strand_id
1 'polypeptide(L)'
;MNARRWAAGCAALTTGVVLLTAPAASAAPTGCTYQLNTGERWATSYCPSGTGEHRIHVIQRHFLPEVGLIAIEGPWVPAGQTSYTGITAHTTVSVWVDTRG
;
A
#
# COMPACT_ATOMS: atom_id res chain seq x y z
N MET A 1 -1.51 -73.58 7.88
CA MET A 1 -2.11 -72.59 6.96
C MET A 1 -1.33 -71.29 7.08
N ASN A 2 -0.33 -71.18 6.20
CA ASN A 2 0.43 -70.06 5.65
C ASN A 2 0.49 -68.71 6.40
N ALA A 3 1.61 -68.49 7.08
CA ALA A 3 2.16 -67.16 7.35
C ALA A 3 2.85 -66.62 6.08
N ARG A 4 2.61 -65.36 5.72
CA ARG A 4 3.38 -64.64 4.69
C ARG A 4 4.00 -63.39 5.29
N ARG A 5 5.32 -63.43 5.45
CA ARG A 5 6.19 -62.27 5.65
C ARG A 5 6.47 -61.64 4.29
N TRP A 6 6.44 -60.31 4.21
CA TRP A 6 7.04 -59.56 3.11
C TRP A 6 7.92 -58.45 3.69
N ALA A 7 9.20 -58.53 3.35
CA ALA A 7 10.17 -57.45 3.53
C ALA A 7 10.52 -56.93 2.13
N ALA A 8 10.40 -55.63 1.92
CA ALA A 8 10.99 -54.80 0.86
C ALA A 8 10.43 -53.38 1.12
N GLY A 9 11.15 -52.28 1.10
CA GLY A 9 12.45 -51.90 0.57
C GLY A 9 12.37 -50.38 0.41
N CYS A 10 13.44 -49.66 0.74
CA CYS A 10 13.49 -48.19 0.83
C CYS A 10 13.03 -47.48 -0.45
N ALA A 11 12.24 -46.42 -0.29
CA ALA A 11 12.22 -45.27 -1.20
C ALA A 11 11.99 -44.00 -0.38
N ALA A 12 13.09 -43.28 -0.11
CA ALA A 12 13.04 -41.95 0.46
C ALA A 12 12.38 -41.02 -0.58
N LEU A 13 11.12 -40.65 -0.35
CA LEU A 13 10.48 -39.56 -1.06
C LEU A 13 10.98 -38.27 -0.44
N THR A 14 12.01 -37.69 -1.06
CA THR A 14 12.38 -36.29 -0.87
C THR A 14 11.17 -35.44 -1.26
N THR A 15 10.36 -35.06 -0.27
CA THR A 15 9.34 -34.03 -0.44
C THR A 15 10.06 -32.72 -0.74
N GLY A 16 10.28 -32.46 -2.03
CA GLY A 16 10.64 -31.14 -2.52
C GLY A 16 9.56 -30.18 -2.05
N VAL A 17 9.88 -29.36 -1.07
CA VAL A 17 9.03 -28.24 -0.66
C VAL A 17 9.03 -27.29 -1.86
N VAL A 18 8.03 -27.44 -2.72
CA VAL A 18 7.69 -26.41 -3.69
C VAL A 18 7.22 -25.24 -2.84
N LEU A 19 8.12 -24.30 -2.59
CA LEU A 19 7.78 -22.96 -2.15
C LEU A 19 6.97 -22.36 -3.30
N LEU A 20 5.66 -22.63 -3.28
CA LEU A 20 4.66 -21.86 -4.00
C LEU A 20 4.80 -20.44 -3.48
N THR A 21 5.62 -19.63 -4.16
CA THR A 21 5.53 -18.18 -4.06
C THR A 21 4.17 -17.85 -4.67
N ALA A 22 3.13 -17.86 -3.83
CA ALA A 22 1.84 -17.33 -4.21
C ALA A 22 2.12 -15.96 -4.84
N PRO A 23 1.63 -15.68 -6.06
CA PRO A 23 1.77 -14.35 -6.62
C PRO A 23 1.24 -13.40 -5.55
N ALA A 24 2.03 -12.40 -5.17
CA ALA A 24 1.54 -11.34 -4.30
C ALA A 24 0.25 -10.86 -4.97
N ALA A 25 -0.90 -11.21 -4.40
CA ALA A 25 -2.15 -10.67 -4.86
C ALA A 25 -1.93 -9.16 -4.78
N SER A 26 -1.99 -8.51 -5.94
CA SER A 26 -1.91 -7.06 -6.10
C SER A 26 -3.12 -6.49 -5.37
N ALA A 27 -2.98 -6.38 -4.05
CA ALA A 27 -4.04 -6.04 -3.14
C ALA A 27 -3.70 -4.64 -2.67
N ALA A 28 -4.35 -3.65 -3.29
CA ALA A 28 -4.15 -2.24 -2.96
C ALA A 28 -4.14 -2.03 -1.42
N PRO A 29 -3.35 -1.07 -0.91
CA PRO A 29 -3.35 -0.77 0.52
C PRO A 29 -4.77 -0.52 1.06
N THR A 30 -5.01 -0.98 2.29
CA THR A 30 -6.33 -0.93 2.94
C THR A 30 -6.26 -0.16 4.26
N GLY A 31 -7.42 0.33 4.73
CA GLY A 31 -7.50 1.10 5.98
C GLY A 31 -6.83 2.47 5.91
N CYS A 32 -6.69 3.02 4.71
CA CYS A 32 -6.01 4.29 4.48
C CYS A 32 -6.71 5.46 5.19
N THR A 33 -5.94 6.25 5.90
CA THR A 33 -6.36 7.49 6.55
C THR A 33 -5.45 8.63 6.14
N TYR A 34 -5.92 9.86 6.29
CA TYR A 34 -5.11 11.05 6.07
C TYR A 34 -5.27 12.05 7.21
N GLN A 35 -4.27 12.89 7.38
CA GLN A 35 -4.28 14.05 8.26
C GLN A 35 -3.86 15.28 7.46
N LEU A 36 -4.44 16.41 7.83
CA LEU A 36 -4.19 17.71 7.21
C LEU A 36 -4.01 18.74 8.31
N ASN A 37 -2.92 19.50 8.25
CA ASN A 37 -2.72 20.68 9.08
C ASN A 37 -2.50 21.90 8.18
N THR A 38 -3.52 22.76 8.09
CA THR A 38 -3.46 23.98 7.28
C THR A 38 -2.65 25.10 7.93
N GLY A 39 -2.53 25.10 9.27
CA GLY A 39 -1.73 26.08 10.01
C GLY A 39 -0.23 25.84 9.84
N GLU A 40 0.20 24.59 10.01
CA GLU A 40 1.60 24.16 9.84
C GLU A 40 1.95 23.75 8.40
N ARG A 41 0.96 23.77 7.51
CA ARG A 41 1.10 23.57 6.07
C ARG A 41 1.69 22.21 5.67
N TRP A 42 1.08 21.14 6.15
CA TRP A 42 1.42 19.79 5.73
C TRP A 42 0.19 18.87 5.64
N ALA A 43 0.35 17.78 4.90
CA ALA A 43 -0.61 16.67 4.84
C ALA A 43 0.12 15.32 4.87
N THR A 44 -0.48 14.32 5.52
CA THR A 44 0.02 12.95 5.56
C THR A 44 -1.05 11.93 5.25
N SER A 45 -0.66 10.79 4.67
CA SER A 45 -1.51 9.59 4.63
C SER A 45 -0.80 8.39 5.25
N TYR A 46 -1.59 7.46 5.77
CA TYR A 46 -1.12 6.18 6.31
C TYR A 46 -2.13 5.08 6.04
N CYS A 47 -1.67 3.98 5.44
CA CYS A 47 -2.43 2.75 5.26
C CYS A 47 -1.77 1.63 6.08
N PRO A 48 -2.41 1.08 7.12
CA PRO A 48 -1.79 0.11 8.03
C PRO A 48 -1.61 -1.29 7.42
N SER A 49 -2.28 -1.61 6.31
CA SER A 49 -2.38 -2.99 5.82
C SER A 49 -2.54 -3.03 4.31
N GLY A 50 -2.45 -4.25 3.73
CA GLY A 50 -2.48 -4.49 2.29
C GLY A 50 -1.07 -4.67 1.70
N THR A 51 -1.01 -4.89 0.40
CA THR A 51 0.23 -4.91 -0.39
C THR A 51 0.27 -3.66 -1.29
N GLY A 52 1.38 -3.39 -1.97
CA GLY A 52 1.50 -2.20 -2.82
C GLY A 52 1.78 -0.89 -2.08
N GLU A 53 1.43 0.22 -2.72
CA GLU A 53 1.82 1.57 -2.34
C GLU A 53 0.62 2.53 -2.27
N HIS A 54 0.75 3.55 -1.44
CA HIS A 54 -0.20 4.64 -1.32
C HIS A 54 0.49 6.00 -1.36
N ARG A 55 -0.25 7.05 -1.68
CA ARG A 55 0.20 8.43 -1.54
C ARG A 55 -0.94 9.36 -1.17
N ILE A 56 -0.62 10.48 -0.53
CA ILE A 56 -1.59 11.55 -0.30
C ILE A 56 -1.70 12.47 -1.51
N HIS A 57 -2.92 12.89 -1.83
CA HIS A 57 -3.22 13.91 -2.84
C HIS A 57 -3.99 15.06 -2.18
N VAL A 58 -3.57 16.30 -2.45
CA VAL A 58 -4.20 17.52 -1.96
C VAL A 58 -4.46 18.45 -3.13
N ILE A 59 -5.70 18.93 -3.26
CA ILE A 59 -6.05 20.00 -4.19
C ILE A 59 -6.26 21.28 -3.41
N GLN A 60 -5.57 22.34 -3.80
CA GLN A 60 -5.78 23.69 -3.30
C GLN A 60 -6.28 24.60 -4.42
N ARG A 61 -7.00 25.66 -4.06
CA ARG A 61 -7.43 26.69 -5.00
C ARG A 61 -6.56 27.92 -4.82
N HIS A 62 -5.90 28.36 -5.89
CA HIS A 62 -5.16 29.61 -5.90
C HIS A 62 -6.11 30.81 -5.67
N PHE A 63 -5.61 31.89 -5.09
CA PHE A 63 -6.43 33.08 -4.81
C PHE A 63 -6.81 33.85 -6.08
N LEU A 64 -5.93 33.86 -7.10
CA LEU A 64 -6.26 34.32 -8.44
C LEU A 64 -7.04 33.23 -9.20
N PRO A 65 -8.24 33.53 -9.71
CA PRO A 65 -9.05 32.56 -10.41
C PRO A 65 -8.43 32.11 -11.74
N GLU A 66 -7.59 32.92 -12.39
CA GLU A 66 -6.94 32.53 -13.66
C GLU A 66 -5.89 31.42 -13.48
N VAL A 67 -5.33 31.26 -12.28
CA VAL A 67 -4.35 30.20 -11.97
C VAL A 67 -5.04 28.85 -11.71
N GLY A 68 -6.25 28.88 -11.13
CA GLY A 68 -7.06 27.68 -10.93
C GLY A 68 -6.64 26.80 -9.75
N LEU A 69 -6.63 25.49 -9.98
CA LEU A 69 -6.37 24.46 -8.97
C LEU A 69 -4.89 24.06 -8.95
N ILE A 70 -4.37 23.81 -7.75
CA ILE A 70 -3.01 23.39 -7.49
C ILE A 70 -3.08 21.98 -6.92
N ALA A 71 -2.50 21.02 -7.64
CA ALA A 71 -2.36 19.64 -7.18
C ALA A 71 -1.02 19.46 -6.49
N ILE A 72 -1.06 18.94 -5.27
CA ILE A 72 0.12 18.64 -4.44
C ILE A 72 0.02 17.18 -4.02
N GLU A 73 1.08 16.44 -4.31
CA GLU A 73 1.13 15.00 -4.07
C GLU A 73 2.29 14.68 -3.12
N GLY A 74 2.08 13.68 -2.26
CA GLY A 74 3.15 13.01 -1.54
C GLY A 74 3.81 11.91 -2.38
N PRO A 75 4.95 11.36 -1.93
CA PRO A 75 5.56 10.21 -2.58
C PRO A 75 4.67 8.97 -2.46
N TRP A 76 4.75 8.07 -3.45
CA TRP A 76 4.27 6.70 -3.30
C TRP A 76 5.15 5.99 -2.27
N VAL A 77 4.51 5.44 -1.24
CA VAL A 77 5.18 4.68 -0.17
C VAL A 77 4.43 3.37 0.08
N PRO A 78 5.10 2.30 0.51
CA PRO A 78 4.43 1.04 0.77
C PRO A 78 3.43 1.15 1.94
N ALA A 79 2.47 0.22 1.98
CA ALA A 79 1.62 0.04 3.17
C ALA A 79 2.49 -0.13 4.44
N GLY A 80 2.06 0.46 5.55
CA GLY A 80 2.83 0.54 6.79
C GLY A 80 3.81 1.71 6.87
N GLN A 81 3.94 2.52 5.81
CA GLN A 81 4.69 3.79 5.83
C GLN A 81 3.79 5.00 5.65
N THR A 82 4.30 6.19 6.00
CA THR A 82 3.59 7.47 5.91
C THR A 82 4.00 8.20 4.63
N SER A 83 3.03 8.60 3.80
CA SER A 83 3.27 9.54 2.70
C SER A 83 3.12 10.95 3.26
N TYR A 84 4.07 11.84 3.00
CA TYR A 84 4.08 13.21 3.51
C TYR A 84 4.24 14.20 2.35
N THR A 85 3.51 15.31 2.42
CA THR A 85 3.74 16.45 1.53
C THR A 85 3.52 17.79 2.24
N GLY A 86 4.32 18.78 1.87
CA GLY A 86 4.12 20.16 2.30
C GLY A 86 3.07 20.83 1.41
N ILE A 87 2.14 21.56 2.02
CA ILE A 87 1.13 22.30 1.27
C ILE A 87 1.41 23.80 1.32
N THR A 88 0.68 24.58 0.52
CA THR A 88 0.85 26.03 0.44
C THR A 88 -0.23 26.76 1.25
N ALA A 89 -0.10 28.08 1.37
CA ALA A 89 -1.07 28.95 2.04
C ALA A 89 -2.32 29.24 1.18
N HIS A 90 -2.78 28.26 0.41
CA HIS A 90 -3.97 28.34 -0.43
C HIS A 90 -5.13 27.56 0.17
N THR A 91 -6.36 27.85 -0.26
CA THR A 91 -7.55 27.17 0.28
C THR A 91 -7.57 25.71 -0.15
N THR A 92 -7.52 24.77 0.79
CA THR A 92 -7.68 23.35 0.49
C THR A 92 -9.12 23.07 0.05
N VAL A 93 -9.26 22.43 -1.11
CA VAL A 93 -10.55 22.07 -1.73
C VAL A 93 -10.90 20.61 -1.43
N SER A 94 -9.91 19.71 -1.56
CA SER A 94 -10.12 18.28 -1.37
C SER A 94 -8.81 17.58 -1.01
N VAL A 95 -8.93 16.50 -0.24
CA VAL A 95 -7.82 15.63 0.15
C VAL A 95 -8.29 14.18 0.04
N TRP A 96 -7.46 13.32 -0.55
CA TRP A 96 -7.70 11.88 -0.61
C TRP A 96 -6.39 11.09 -0.66
N VAL A 97 -6.50 9.78 -0.57
CA VAL A 97 -5.37 8.85 -0.66
C VAL A 97 -5.53 8.02 -1.93
N ASP A 98 -4.52 8.05 -2.80
CA ASP A 98 -4.44 7.13 -3.94
C ASP A 98 -3.75 5.84 -3.50
N THR A 99 -4.18 4.72 -4.06
CA THR A 99 -3.64 3.38 -3.78
C THR A 99 -3.32 2.65 -5.07
N ARG A 100 -2.19 1.92 -5.13
CA ARG A 100 -1.83 1.03 -6.23
C ARG A 100 -1.22 -0.27 -5.72
N GLY A 101 -1.46 -1.37 -6.43
CA GLY A 101 -0.95 -2.71 -6.12
C GLY A 101 -0.05 -3.24 -7.21
#